data_AF-A0AA88WXK1-F1
#
_entry.id   AF-A0AA88WXK1-F1
#
_cell.length_a   1.000
_cell.length_b   1.000
_cell.length_c   1.000
_cell.angle_alpha   90.00
_cell.angle_beta   90.00
_cell.angle_gamma   90.00
#
_symmetry.space_group_name_H-M   'P 1'
#
loop_
_entity.id
_entity.type
_entity.pdbx_description
1 polymer ?
#
loop_
_entity_poly.entity_id
_entity_poly.type
_entity_poly.pdbx_seq_one_letter_code
_entity_poly.pdbx_strand_id
1 'polypeptide(L)'
;MDALPSSVSSFKVPAISTTTSREFYHVKPPIATSHLPPHPNLSSASTKLPNSISNKSTSFAQNNNFISPFPSSDQTLPLKQSPLFVHRKPASGYAAALTDAARSNNSLQTLEKDIKRFAKYLRNEKLRNVMTNPSVKEKEKGQIVKEVAEKGKFHKHLVVLVKMLVEKNELGMVGEVLEEFERFYDEMSGTQVVLVSSMAKMEEEQLFGIARRVQKISGALKVKVRHWVQAERSLSFAV
;
A
#
# COMPACT_ATOMS: atom_id res chain seq x y z
N MET A 1 71.26 -23.33 -8.10
CA MET A 1 70.65 -22.40 -9.06
C MET A 1 69.97 -21.31 -8.25
N ASP A 2 70.69 -20.21 -8.07
CA ASP A 2 70.21 -18.94 -7.52
C ASP A 2 69.27 -18.23 -8.49
N ALA A 3 68.24 -17.55 -7.96
CA ALA A 3 67.75 -16.24 -8.43
C ALA A 3 66.59 -15.73 -7.54
N LEU A 4 66.99 -14.96 -6.52
CA LEU A 4 66.47 -13.68 -6.01
C LEU A 4 64.96 -13.33 -5.87
N PRO A 5 64.63 -12.47 -4.88
CA PRO A 5 63.28 -12.24 -4.35
C PRO A 5 62.60 -10.98 -4.94
N SER A 6 61.28 -10.94 -4.97
CA SER A 6 60.50 -9.71 -5.22
C SER A 6 60.02 -9.09 -3.91
N SER A 7 60.45 -7.85 -3.67
CA SER A 7 60.17 -7.03 -2.49
C SER A 7 58.84 -6.27 -2.56
N VAL A 8 58.14 -6.31 -1.42
CA VAL A 8 57.56 -5.19 -0.63
C VAL A 8 56.42 -4.34 -1.22
N SER A 9 55.28 -4.34 -0.52
CA SER A 9 54.72 -3.09 0.02
C SER A 9 54.00 -3.36 1.33
N SER A 10 54.59 -2.84 2.41
CA SER A 10 54.14 -2.93 3.79
C SER A 10 53.37 -1.66 4.12
N PHE A 11 52.06 -1.75 4.34
CA PHE A 11 51.31 -0.66 4.95
C PHE A 11 51.07 -0.99 6.42
N LYS A 12 51.72 -0.18 7.25
CA LYS A 12 51.86 -0.32 8.69
C LYS A 12 50.72 0.41 9.39
N VAL A 13 50.03 -0.32 10.25
CA VAL A 13 49.10 0.20 11.26
C VAL A 13 49.92 0.83 12.39
N PRO A 14 49.36 1.79 13.14
CA PRO A 14 49.45 1.69 14.58
C PRO A 14 48.10 1.83 15.28
N ALA A 15 48.01 1.12 16.39
CA ALA A 15 46.83 0.85 17.16
C ALA A 15 46.80 1.67 18.47
N ILE A 16 45.64 1.58 19.13
CA ILE A 16 45.35 1.72 20.57
C ILE A 16 45.68 3.03 21.30
N SER A 17 44.62 3.64 21.85
CA SER A 17 44.61 4.14 23.23
C SER A 17 43.25 3.84 23.85
N THR A 18 43.31 3.23 25.03
CA THR A 18 42.21 2.82 25.91
C THR A 18 42.12 3.74 27.14
N THR A 19 40.94 3.74 27.77
CA THR A 19 40.62 4.02 29.20
C THR A 19 40.33 5.47 29.70
N THR A 20 39.13 5.62 30.27
CA THR A 20 38.66 6.35 31.50
C THR A 20 37.16 6.63 31.31
N SER A 21 36.17 6.07 32.01
CA SER A 21 35.86 5.82 33.44
C SER A 21 35.43 7.06 34.24
N ARG A 22 34.28 6.92 34.95
CA ARG A 22 33.58 7.87 35.87
C ARG A 22 32.88 9.08 35.22
N GLU A 23 31.72 9.56 35.67
CA GLU A 23 30.83 9.21 36.78
C GLU A 23 29.43 9.82 36.56
N PHE A 24 28.48 9.25 37.29
CA PHE A 24 27.12 9.66 37.59
C PHE A 24 26.88 11.18 37.72
N TYR A 25 25.78 11.66 37.09
CA TYR A 25 24.86 12.59 37.74
C TYR A 25 23.40 12.23 37.37
N HIS A 26 22.80 11.39 38.20
CA HIS A 26 21.49 11.64 38.78
C HIS A 26 21.30 13.13 39.16
N VAL A 27 20.08 13.66 38.97
CA VAL A 27 19.31 14.46 39.96
C VAL A 27 18.01 14.95 39.30
N LYS A 28 16.91 14.63 39.98
CA LYS A 28 15.56 15.18 39.86
C LYS A 28 15.35 16.06 41.13
N PRO A 29 14.21 16.76 41.26
CA PRO A 29 13.90 18.18 41.04
C PRO A 29 14.16 19.08 42.28
N PRO A 30 13.58 20.31 42.36
CA PRO A 30 12.64 20.53 43.47
C PRO A 30 11.38 21.36 43.13
N ILE A 31 10.44 21.26 44.08
CA ILE A 31 9.09 21.84 44.20
C ILE A 31 9.16 23.16 45.01
N ALA A 32 8.20 24.08 44.82
CA ALA A 32 7.68 24.97 45.88
C ALA A 32 6.21 25.39 45.56
N THR A 33 5.17 24.86 46.21
CA THR A 33 4.46 25.20 47.49
C THR A 33 3.41 26.33 47.45
N SER A 34 2.16 25.96 47.77
CA SER A 34 1.20 26.59 48.72
C SER A 34 -0.18 25.92 48.48
N HIS A 35 -1.09 25.61 49.41
CA HIS A 35 -1.15 25.45 50.88
C HIS A 35 -2.45 24.63 51.16
N LEU A 36 -2.47 23.79 52.21
CA LEU A 36 -3.61 23.00 52.78
C LEU A 36 -4.42 23.86 53.82
N PRO A 37 -5.48 23.40 54.57
CA PRO A 37 -6.32 22.16 54.63
C PRO A 37 -7.86 22.45 54.88
N PRO A 38 -8.77 21.58 55.46
CA PRO A 38 -8.75 20.15 55.87
C PRO A 38 -9.97 19.24 55.47
N HIS A 39 -9.73 17.92 55.66
CA HIS A 39 -10.49 16.64 55.71
C HIS A 39 -11.84 16.61 56.50
N PRO A 40 -12.66 15.50 56.62
CA PRO A 40 -12.39 14.03 56.51
C PRO A 40 -13.44 13.12 55.78
N ASN A 41 -13.04 12.04 55.08
CA ASN A 41 -12.93 10.59 55.42
C ASN A 41 -14.19 9.83 55.91
N LEU A 42 -14.49 8.68 55.26
CA LEU A 42 -14.57 7.30 55.82
C LEU A 42 -14.97 6.31 54.68
N SER A 43 -14.14 5.32 54.30
CA SER A 43 -14.17 3.89 54.75
C SER A 43 -15.45 3.13 54.32
N SER A 44 -15.51 1.91 53.80
CA SER A 44 -14.56 0.80 53.62
C SER A 44 -15.28 -0.41 52.97
N ALA A 45 -14.50 -1.25 52.25
CA ALA A 45 -14.59 -2.72 52.15
C ALA A 45 -15.79 -3.45 51.47
N SER A 46 -15.44 -4.13 50.35
CA SER A 46 -15.57 -5.59 50.06
C SER A 46 -16.82 -6.38 50.50
N THR A 47 -17.52 -7.03 49.56
CA THR A 47 -17.58 -8.51 49.37
C THR A 47 -18.77 -9.00 48.52
N LYS A 48 -18.52 -10.05 47.71
CA LYS A 48 -19.39 -11.21 47.36
C LYS A 48 -20.56 -11.09 46.34
N LEU A 49 -20.45 -11.92 45.28
CA LEU A 49 -21.49 -12.58 44.46
C LEU A 49 -22.34 -13.55 45.33
N PRO A 50 -23.42 -14.27 44.88
CA PRO A 50 -24.11 -14.31 43.57
C PRO A 50 -25.67 -14.45 43.60
N ASN A 51 -26.25 -14.76 42.43
CA ASN A 51 -27.54 -15.45 42.15
C ASN A 51 -28.86 -14.66 42.25
N SER A 52 -29.64 -14.58 41.15
CA SER A 52 -30.64 -15.59 40.80
C SER A 52 -31.56 -15.13 39.66
N ILE A 53 -31.98 -16.14 38.89
CA ILE A 53 -32.87 -16.20 37.73
C ILE A 53 -34.28 -15.63 38.02
N SER A 54 -34.87 -14.89 37.08
CA SER A 54 -36.29 -15.09 36.74
C SER A 54 -36.67 -14.58 35.32
N ASN A 55 -37.06 -15.58 34.55
CA ASN A 55 -37.79 -15.74 33.31
C ASN A 55 -39.17 -15.07 33.24
N LYS A 56 -39.50 -14.43 32.11
CA LYS A 56 -40.85 -14.48 31.52
C LYS A 56 -40.85 -14.15 30.01
N SER A 57 -41.18 -15.16 29.20
CA SER A 57 -41.61 -15.00 27.81
C SER A 57 -43.03 -14.47 27.75
N THR A 58 -43.33 -13.58 26.81
CA THR A 58 -44.64 -13.50 26.15
C THR A 58 -44.47 -12.97 24.73
N SER A 59 -44.93 -13.76 23.77
CA SER A 59 -45.11 -13.48 22.36
C SER A 59 -46.25 -12.48 22.09
N PHE A 60 -46.30 -11.98 20.84
CA PHE A 60 -47.47 -11.65 20.01
C PHE A 60 -47.47 -10.25 19.34
N ALA A 61 -47.45 -10.31 18.00
CA ALA A 61 -48.18 -9.52 17.00
C ALA A 61 -47.85 -8.03 16.72
N GLN A 62 -47.38 -7.83 15.48
CA GLN A 62 -47.85 -6.88 14.45
C GLN A 62 -48.56 -5.59 14.90
N ASN A 63 -48.02 -4.41 14.51
CA ASN A 63 -48.74 -3.55 13.57
C ASN A 63 -47.84 -2.44 12.96
N ASN A 64 -48.16 -2.09 11.72
CA ASN A 64 -47.52 -1.09 10.89
C ASN A 64 -47.82 0.36 11.33
N ASN A 65 -46.91 1.25 10.91
CA ASN A 65 -47.09 2.68 10.64
C ASN A 65 -47.49 3.58 11.81
N PHE A 66 -46.49 4.23 12.40
CA PHE A 66 -46.63 5.62 12.86
C PHE A 66 -45.50 6.48 12.30
N ILE A 67 -45.92 7.39 11.44
CA ILE A 67 -45.17 8.48 10.81
C ILE A 67 -44.80 9.48 11.90
N SER A 68 -43.51 9.76 12.08
CA SER A 68 -43.05 10.93 12.81
C SER A 68 -42.64 12.03 11.81
N PRO A 69 -43.10 13.28 11.96
CA PRO A 69 -42.64 14.39 11.14
C PRO A 69 -41.37 14.96 11.79
N PHE A 70 -40.20 14.54 11.31
CA PHE A 70 -38.96 15.25 11.62
C PHE A 70 -38.72 16.33 10.55
N PRO A 71 -38.58 17.62 10.93
CA PRO A 71 -38.33 18.69 9.98
C PRO A 71 -36.93 18.56 9.38
N SER A 72 -36.89 18.57 8.05
CA SER A 72 -35.68 18.60 7.23
C SER A 72 -34.79 19.77 7.61
N SER A 73 -33.56 19.46 8.02
CA SER A 73 -32.43 20.37 7.87
C SER A 73 -31.57 19.80 6.75
N ASP A 74 -31.93 20.15 5.51
CA ASP A 74 -31.11 19.89 4.34
C ASP A 74 -29.88 20.80 4.39
N GLN A 75 -28.84 20.34 5.09
CA GLN A 75 -27.47 20.66 4.73
C GLN A 75 -26.82 19.40 4.17
N THR A 76 -27.32 18.97 3.01
CA THR A 76 -26.55 18.11 2.12
C THR A 76 -25.35 18.90 1.63
N LEU A 77 -24.20 18.71 2.27
CA LEU A 77 -22.91 18.93 1.64
C LEU A 77 -22.95 18.15 0.30
N PRO A 78 -22.59 18.76 -0.84
CA PRO A 78 -22.41 17.99 -2.05
C PRO A 78 -21.18 17.10 -1.81
N LEU A 79 -21.41 15.88 -1.35
CA LEU A 79 -20.50 14.78 -1.62
C LEU A 79 -20.36 14.80 -3.13
N LYS A 80 -19.21 15.27 -3.60
CA LYS A 80 -18.81 15.22 -4.99
C LYS A 80 -18.73 13.73 -5.32
N GLN A 81 -19.86 13.16 -5.70
CA GLN A 81 -20.00 11.75 -6.03
C GLN A 81 -18.97 11.50 -7.14
N SER A 82 -17.91 10.75 -6.81
CA SER A 82 -17.16 10.05 -7.84
C SER A 82 -18.19 9.27 -8.65
N PRO A 83 -18.08 9.21 -9.99
CA PRO A 83 -19.06 8.49 -10.80
C PRO A 83 -19.28 7.12 -10.19
N LEU A 84 -20.54 6.67 -10.06
CA LEU A 84 -20.89 5.33 -9.59
C LEU A 84 -20.33 4.31 -10.61
N PHE A 85 -19.03 4.05 -10.54
CA PHE A 85 -18.38 3.02 -11.29
C PHE A 85 -18.79 1.71 -10.65
N VAL A 86 -19.74 1.02 -11.27
CA VAL A 86 -20.02 -0.36 -10.92
C VAL A 86 -18.80 -1.18 -11.34
N HIS A 87 -17.92 -1.44 -10.37
CA HIS A 87 -16.72 -2.22 -10.59
C HIS A 87 -17.09 -3.69 -10.75
N ARG A 88 -17.09 -4.19 -11.99
CA ARG A 88 -17.34 -5.62 -12.27
C ARG A 88 -16.29 -6.56 -11.68
N LYS A 89 -15.06 -6.08 -11.47
CA LYS A 89 -13.95 -6.85 -10.88
C LYS A 89 -13.64 -6.33 -9.49
N PRO A 90 -13.43 -7.21 -8.49
CA PRO A 90 -13.00 -6.80 -7.14
C PRO A 90 -11.75 -5.92 -7.16
N ALA A 91 -10.77 -6.26 -8.00
CA ALA A 91 -9.53 -5.51 -8.14
C ALA A 91 -9.77 -4.03 -8.53
N SER A 92 -10.66 -3.78 -9.49
CA SER A 92 -11.05 -2.42 -9.88
C SER A 92 -11.72 -1.67 -8.73
N GLY A 93 -12.51 -2.34 -7.90
CA GLY A 93 -13.14 -1.75 -6.72
C GLY A 93 -12.12 -1.30 -5.67
N TYR A 94 -11.15 -2.16 -5.34
CA TYR A 94 -10.07 -1.80 -4.43
C TYR A 94 -9.19 -0.68 -5.00
N ALA A 95 -8.88 -0.72 -6.30
CA ALA A 95 -8.11 0.33 -6.96
C ALA A 95 -8.83 1.68 -6.88
N ALA A 96 -10.14 1.73 -7.14
CA ALA A 96 -10.92 2.95 -7.04
C ALA A 96 -10.98 3.47 -5.60
N ALA A 97 -11.23 2.59 -4.62
CA ALA A 97 -11.19 2.96 -3.21
C ALA A 97 -9.82 3.53 -2.80
N LEU A 98 -8.73 2.94 -3.29
CA LEU A 98 -7.38 3.41 -3.05
C LEU A 98 -7.12 4.78 -3.68
N THR A 99 -7.58 5.00 -4.92
CA THR A 99 -7.51 6.28 -5.62
C THR A 99 -8.30 7.37 -4.90
N ASP A 100 -9.54 7.07 -4.48
CA ASP A 100 -10.39 8.01 -3.75
C ASP A 100 -9.81 8.35 -2.37
N ALA A 101 -9.28 7.36 -1.65
CA ALA A 101 -8.58 7.59 -0.39
C ALA A 101 -7.35 8.50 -0.58
N ALA A 102 -6.58 8.34 -1.66
CA ALA A 102 -5.43 9.18 -1.95
C ALA A 102 -5.81 10.60 -2.39
N ARG A 103 -6.89 10.73 -3.18
CA ARG A 103 -7.42 12.04 -3.62
C ARG A 103 -7.88 12.87 -2.42
N SER A 104 -8.63 12.27 -1.50
CA SER A 104 -9.08 12.93 -0.27
C SER A 104 -7.94 13.37 0.65
N ASN A 105 -6.77 12.74 0.55
CA ASN A 105 -5.56 13.10 1.32
C ASN A 105 -4.56 13.94 0.52
N ASN A 106 -4.89 14.38 -0.71
CA ASN A 106 -3.98 15.08 -1.63
C ASN A 106 -2.63 14.33 -1.85
N SER A 107 -2.62 13.01 -1.72
CA SER A 107 -1.39 12.19 -1.76
C SER A 107 -1.31 11.29 -2.99
N LEU A 108 -2.14 11.55 -4.01
CA LEU A 108 -2.26 10.73 -5.21
C LEU A 108 -0.92 10.51 -5.95
N GLN A 109 -0.13 11.57 -6.16
CA GLN A 109 1.16 11.46 -6.85
C GLN A 109 2.17 10.64 -6.04
N THR A 110 2.19 10.80 -4.72
CA THR A 110 3.07 10.01 -3.84
C THR A 110 2.68 8.54 -3.89
N LEU A 111 1.38 8.25 -3.80
CA LEU A 111 0.86 6.91 -3.90
C LEU A 111 1.19 6.27 -5.26
N GLU A 112 1.06 7.01 -6.36
CA GLU A 112 1.38 6.50 -7.70
C GLU A 112 2.85 6.07 -7.81
N LYS A 113 3.77 6.88 -7.28
CA LYS A 113 5.20 6.56 -7.25
C LYS A 113 5.45 5.30 -6.42
N ASP A 114 4.77 5.18 -5.29
CA ASP A 114 4.87 4.02 -4.40
C ASP A 114 4.31 2.75 -5.05
N ILE A 115 3.19 2.83 -5.75
CA ILE A 115 2.59 1.72 -6.50
C ILE A 115 3.53 1.26 -7.61
N LYS A 116 4.10 2.19 -8.39
CA LYS A 116 5.10 1.85 -9.43
C LYS A 116 6.33 1.19 -8.84
N ARG A 117 6.83 1.72 -7.72
CA ARG A 117 7.97 1.16 -7.01
C ARG A 117 7.66 -0.24 -6.46
N PHE A 118 6.49 -0.42 -5.85
CA PHE A 118 6.04 -1.71 -5.32
C PHE A 118 5.84 -2.75 -6.43
N ALA A 119 5.19 -2.38 -7.55
CA ALA A 119 5.06 -3.24 -8.72
C ALA A 119 6.42 -3.63 -9.34
N LYS A 120 7.45 -2.76 -9.22
CA LYS A 120 8.82 -3.11 -9.61
C LYS A 120 9.46 -4.12 -8.64
N TYR A 121 9.21 -3.99 -7.33
CA TYR A 121 9.68 -4.98 -6.35
C TYR A 121 9.05 -6.35 -6.58
N LEU A 122 7.73 -6.43 -6.81
CA LEU A 122 7.05 -7.69 -7.09
C LEU A 122 7.58 -8.37 -8.36
N ARG A 123 8.12 -7.59 -9.31
CA ARG A 123 8.77 -8.10 -10.53
C ARG A 123 10.25 -8.44 -10.38
N ASN A 124 10.84 -8.27 -9.19
CA ASN A 124 12.23 -8.68 -8.96
C ASN A 124 12.37 -10.19 -9.09
N GLU A 125 13.36 -10.67 -9.86
CA GLU A 125 13.59 -12.10 -10.14
C GLU A 125 13.59 -12.99 -8.88
N LYS A 126 14.21 -12.54 -7.79
CA LYS A 126 14.25 -13.31 -6.53
C LYS A 126 12.85 -13.50 -5.94
N LEU A 127 12.06 -12.43 -5.89
CA LEU A 127 10.69 -12.49 -5.38
C LEU A 127 9.79 -13.24 -6.35
N ARG A 128 9.92 -13.02 -7.66
CA ARG A 128 9.17 -13.74 -8.69
C ARG A 128 9.35 -15.24 -8.58
N ASN A 129 10.59 -15.71 -8.41
CA ASN A 129 10.87 -17.15 -8.27
C ASN A 129 10.18 -17.76 -7.04
N VAL A 130 10.09 -17.02 -5.93
CA VAL A 130 9.35 -17.48 -4.74
C VAL A 130 7.84 -17.45 -5.00
N MET A 131 7.32 -16.42 -5.67
CA MET A 131 5.89 -16.29 -5.98
C MET A 131 5.40 -17.36 -6.95
N THR A 132 6.21 -17.75 -7.93
CA THR A 132 5.86 -18.77 -8.94
C THR A 132 6.13 -20.20 -8.49
N ASN A 133 6.88 -20.41 -7.41
CA ASN A 133 7.18 -21.74 -6.90
C ASN A 133 5.91 -22.38 -6.27
N PRO A 134 5.42 -23.52 -6.80
CA PRO A 134 4.24 -24.20 -6.25
C PRO A 134 4.50 -24.87 -4.89
N SER A 135 5.75 -25.14 -4.53
CA SER A 135 6.11 -25.77 -3.26
C SER A 135 6.01 -24.84 -2.06
N VAL A 136 5.97 -23.52 -2.28
CA VAL A 136 5.82 -22.51 -1.22
C VAL A 136 4.33 -22.25 -0.99
N LYS A 137 3.89 -22.28 0.27
CA LYS A 137 2.47 -22.06 0.60
C LYS A 137 2.06 -20.61 0.33
N GLU A 138 0.81 -20.41 -0.07
CA GLU A 138 0.26 -19.08 -0.36
C GLU A 138 0.40 -18.10 0.82
N LYS A 139 0.17 -18.61 2.05
CA LYS A 139 0.34 -17.83 3.28
C LYS A 139 1.78 -17.35 3.50
N GLU A 140 2.76 -18.18 3.16
CA GLU A 140 4.19 -17.81 3.27
C GLU A 140 4.57 -16.76 2.23
N LYS A 141 4.09 -16.93 0.99
CA LYS A 141 4.24 -15.92 -0.08
C LYS A 141 3.63 -14.58 0.34
N GLY A 142 2.42 -14.62 0.89
CA GLY A 142 1.70 -13.44 1.37
C GLY A 142 2.46 -12.73 2.49
N GLN A 143 3.06 -13.48 3.41
CA GLN A 143 3.86 -12.92 4.49
C GLN A 143 5.10 -12.17 3.98
N ILE A 144 5.77 -12.70 2.96
CA ILE A 144 6.90 -12.01 2.30
C ILE A 144 6.44 -10.70 1.67
N VAL A 145 5.32 -10.71 0.95
CA VAL A 145 4.78 -9.50 0.30
C VAL A 145 4.35 -8.45 1.33
N LYS A 146 3.74 -8.88 2.44
CA LYS A 146 3.41 -8.02 3.58
C LYS A 146 4.65 -7.39 4.19
N GLU A 147 5.71 -8.16 4.41
CA GLU A 147 6.97 -7.67 4.96
C GLU A 147 7.63 -6.64 4.03
N VAL A 148 7.61 -6.87 2.72
CA VAL A 148 8.09 -5.89 1.73
C VAL A 148 7.28 -4.60 1.81
N ALA A 149 5.95 -4.69 1.93
CA ALA A 149 5.11 -3.51 2.05
C ALA A 149 5.39 -2.72 3.34
N GLU A 150 5.58 -3.39 4.47
CA GLU A 150 5.84 -2.74 5.76
C GLU A 150 7.25 -2.11 5.82
N LYS A 151 8.28 -2.84 5.38
CA LYS A 151 9.67 -2.35 5.41
C LYS A 151 9.99 -1.38 4.29
N GLY A 152 9.22 -1.41 3.22
CA GLY A 152 9.47 -0.63 2.01
C GLY A 152 9.20 0.86 2.14
N LYS A 153 8.65 1.34 3.27
CA LYS A 153 8.27 2.76 3.49
C LYS A 153 7.32 3.28 2.41
N PHE A 154 6.31 2.50 2.07
CA PHE A 154 5.28 2.90 1.11
C PHE A 154 4.15 3.71 1.78
N HIS A 155 3.34 4.37 0.96
CA HIS A 155 2.16 5.08 1.39
C HIS A 155 1.23 4.22 2.27
N LYS A 156 0.74 4.79 3.37
CA LYS A 156 -0.07 4.10 4.39
C LYS A 156 -1.22 3.26 3.80
N HIS A 157 -1.95 3.83 2.84
CA HIS A 157 -3.11 3.17 2.23
C HIS A 157 -2.71 1.94 1.39
N LEU A 158 -1.54 1.98 0.74
CA LEU A 158 -1.03 0.83 0.00
C LEU A 158 -0.64 -0.31 0.97
N VAL A 159 0.05 0.02 2.06
CA VAL A 159 0.47 -0.97 3.07
C VAL A 159 -0.75 -1.64 3.71
N VAL A 160 -1.77 -0.85 4.08
CA VAL A 160 -3.01 -1.37 4.67
C VAL A 160 -3.76 -2.29 3.70
N LEU A 161 -3.88 -1.88 2.43
CA LEU A 161 -4.52 -2.70 1.40
C LEU A 161 -3.80 -4.04 1.21
N VAL A 162 -2.47 -4.01 1.05
CA VAL A 162 -1.68 -5.23 0.86
C VAL A 162 -1.81 -6.15 2.06
N LYS A 163 -1.72 -5.61 3.28
CA LYS A 163 -1.90 -6.39 4.51
C LYS A 163 -3.27 -7.07 4.56
N MET A 164 -4.34 -6.34 4.23
CA MET A 164 -5.70 -6.88 4.20
C MET A 164 -5.84 -7.98 3.14
N LEU A 165 -5.33 -7.79 1.92
CA LEU A 165 -5.40 -8.80 0.85
C LEU A 165 -4.62 -10.07 1.21
N VAL A 166 -3.45 -9.92 1.84
CA VAL A 166 -2.66 -11.05 2.36
C VAL A 166 -3.41 -11.81 3.45
N GLU A 167 -4.06 -11.10 4.39
CA GLU A 167 -4.84 -11.72 5.47
C GLU A 167 -6.05 -12.51 4.94
N LYS A 168 -6.61 -12.08 3.81
CA LYS A 168 -7.69 -12.77 3.10
C LYS A 168 -7.22 -13.91 2.18
N ASN A 169 -5.91 -14.19 2.10
CA ASN A 169 -5.30 -15.12 1.13
C ASN A 169 -5.60 -14.77 -0.34
N GLU A 170 -5.85 -13.48 -0.64
CA GLU A 170 -6.12 -12.98 -1.99
C GLU A 170 -4.84 -12.34 -2.60
N LEU A 171 -3.68 -13.00 -2.45
CA LEU A 171 -2.40 -12.44 -2.88
C LEU A 171 -2.34 -12.20 -4.40
N GLY A 172 -2.94 -13.10 -5.19
CA GLY A 172 -3.05 -12.94 -6.65
C GLY A 172 -3.72 -11.63 -7.06
N MET A 173 -4.64 -11.12 -6.24
CA MET A 173 -5.36 -9.88 -6.50
C MET A 173 -4.48 -8.64 -6.32
N VAL A 174 -3.38 -8.72 -5.56
CA VAL A 174 -2.49 -7.57 -5.33
C VAL A 174 -1.96 -7.04 -6.67
N GLY A 175 -1.51 -7.93 -7.56
CA GLY A 175 -1.01 -7.53 -8.89
C GLY A 175 -2.08 -6.83 -9.72
N GLU A 176 -3.28 -7.40 -9.75
CA GLU A 176 -4.43 -6.84 -10.49
C GLU A 176 -4.82 -5.45 -9.97
N VAL A 177 -4.82 -5.23 -8.66
CA VAL A 177 -5.17 -3.92 -8.08
C VAL A 177 -4.14 -2.85 -8.47
N LEU A 178 -2.85 -3.19 -8.51
CA LEU A 178 -1.81 -2.23 -8.92
C LEU A 178 -1.96 -1.83 -10.39
N GLU A 179 -2.32 -2.78 -11.26
CA GLU A 179 -2.56 -2.52 -12.69
C GLU A 179 -3.82 -1.67 -12.91
N GLU A 180 -4.92 -2.00 -12.23
CA GLU A 180 -6.16 -1.23 -12.29
C GLU A 180 -5.96 0.20 -11.74
N PHE A 181 -5.16 0.38 -10.69
CA PHE A 181 -4.79 1.71 -10.21
C PHE A 181 -4.01 2.50 -11.26
N GLU A 182 -3.03 1.89 -11.92
CA GLU A 182 -2.26 2.56 -12.98
C GLU A 182 -3.19 3.00 -14.11
N ARG A 183 -4.18 2.16 -14.47
CA ARG A 183 -5.20 2.50 -15.46
C ARG A 183 -6.03 3.73 -15.04
N PHE A 184 -6.54 3.77 -13.81
CA PHE A 184 -7.31 4.93 -13.31
C PHE A 184 -6.46 6.20 -13.22
N TYR A 185 -5.19 6.07 -12.87
CA TYR A 185 -4.27 7.21 -12.84
C TYR A 185 -3.99 7.74 -14.24
N ASP A 186 -3.73 6.86 -15.21
CA ASP A 186 -3.51 7.24 -16.61
C ASP A 186 -4.78 7.92 -17.18
N GLU A 187 -5.98 7.40 -16.88
CA GLU A 187 -7.27 8.01 -17.27
C GLU A 187 -7.48 9.41 -16.68
N MET A 188 -7.31 9.56 -15.36
CA MET A 188 -7.52 10.84 -14.68
C MET A 188 -6.46 11.89 -15.03
N SER A 189 -5.25 11.46 -15.40
CA SER A 189 -4.18 12.36 -15.86
C SER A 189 -4.30 12.74 -17.34
N GLY A 190 -5.30 12.23 -18.07
CA GLY A 190 -5.44 12.44 -19.51
C GLY A 190 -4.29 11.79 -20.31
N THR A 191 -3.69 10.74 -19.76
CA THR A 191 -2.62 9.97 -20.40
C THR A 191 -3.22 8.85 -21.23
N GLN A 192 -3.05 8.91 -22.55
CA GLN A 192 -3.41 7.82 -23.45
C GLN A 192 -2.28 6.80 -23.52
N VAL A 193 -2.59 5.54 -23.19
CA VAL A 193 -1.64 4.42 -23.35
C VAL A 193 -1.83 3.79 -24.73
N VAL A 194 -0.72 3.55 -25.44
CA VAL A 194 -0.70 2.90 -26.77
C VAL A 194 0.23 1.70 -26.71
N LEU A 195 -0.23 0.56 -27.21
CA LEU A 195 0.58 -0.65 -27.36
C LEU A 195 1.08 -0.73 -28.80
N VAL A 196 2.39 -0.87 -28.98
CA VAL A 196 3.03 -1.05 -30.28
C VAL A 196 3.70 -2.41 -30.30
N SER A 197 3.33 -3.25 -31.26
CA SER A 197 3.99 -4.52 -31.54
C SER A 197 4.89 -4.40 -32.78
N SER A 198 6.06 -5.01 -32.74
CA SER A 198 7.00 -5.09 -33.86
C SER A 198 7.77 -6.42 -33.84
N MET A 199 8.29 -6.86 -34.97
CA MET A 199 9.18 -8.03 -35.05
C MET A 199 10.60 -7.74 -34.55
N ALA A 200 10.98 -6.47 -34.49
CA ALA A 200 12.30 -6.03 -34.05
C ALA A 200 12.20 -4.90 -33.01
N LYS A 201 13.25 -4.75 -32.22
CA LYS A 201 13.33 -3.64 -31.26
C LYS A 201 13.32 -2.31 -32.01
N MET A 202 12.30 -1.49 -31.75
CA MET A 202 12.23 -0.13 -32.30
C MET A 202 13.11 0.84 -31.53
N GLU A 203 13.64 1.83 -32.24
CA GLU A 203 14.37 2.95 -31.66
C GLU A 203 13.42 3.93 -30.95
N GLU A 204 13.94 4.63 -29.94
CA GLU A 204 13.17 5.62 -29.17
C GLU A 204 12.61 6.75 -30.03
N GLU A 205 13.35 7.19 -31.06
CA GLU A 205 12.89 8.21 -32.01
C GLU A 205 11.64 7.76 -32.78
N GLN A 206 11.59 6.50 -33.20
CA GLN A 206 10.44 5.93 -33.90
C GLN A 206 9.22 5.86 -32.98
N LEU A 207 9.42 5.43 -31.73
CA LEU A 207 8.36 5.37 -30.71
C LEU A 207 7.85 6.78 -30.37
N PHE A 208 8.73 7.77 -30.30
CA PHE A 208 8.36 9.17 -30.08
C PHE A 208 7.58 9.74 -31.26
N GLY A 209 7.97 9.40 -32.50
CA GLY A 209 7.23 9.74 -33.71
C GLY A 209 5.80 9.20 -33.69
N ILE A 210 5.62 7.94 -33.26
CA ILE A 210 4.30 7.33 -33.06
C ILE A 210 3.53 8.07 -31.98
N ALA A 211 4.14 8.32 -30.81
CA ALA A 211 3.50 9.03 -29.71
C ALA A 211 2.97 10.40 -30.15
N ARG A 212 3.77 11.17 -30.89
CA ARG A 212 3.39 12.49 -31.41
C ARG A 212 2.24 12.41 -32.41
N ARG A 213 2.24 11.40 -33.30
CA ARG A 213 1.14 11.18 -34.25
C ARG A 213 -0.14 10.83 -33.52
N VAL A 214 -0.09 9.90 -32.56
CA VAL A 214 -1.25 9.54 -31.74
C VAL A 214 -1.76 10.76 -30.98
N GLN A 215 -0.88 11.53 -30.35
CA GLN A 215 -1.28 12.71 -29.58
C GLN A 215 -2.05 13.73 -30.44
N LYS A 216 -1.60 13.97 -31.68
CA LYS A 216 -2.29 14.85 -32.64
C LYS A 216 -3.67 14.35 -33.03
N ILE A 217 -3.84 13.04 -33.15
CA ILE A 217 -5.10 12.42 -33.58
C ILE A 217 -6.08 12.30 -32.40
N SER A 218 -5.60 11.87 -31.23
CA SER A 218 -6.44 11.60 -30.07
C SER A 218 -6.76 12.85 -29.23
N GLY A 219 -5.98 13.92 -29.37
CA GLY A 219 -6.09 15.10 -28.51
C GLY A 219 -5.69 14.85 -27.06
N ALA A 220 -5.03 13.72 -26.76
CA ALA A 220 -4.62 13.38 -25.40
C ALA A 220 -3.55 14.35 -24.87
N LEU A 221 -3.60 14.65 -23.57
CA LEU A 221 -2.61 15.53 -22.93
C LEU A 221 -1.21 14.90 -22.93
N LYS A 222 -1.15 13.59 -22.70
CA LYS A 222 0.07 12.80 -22.70
C LYS A 222 -0.15 11.47 -23.40
N VAL A 223 0.87 10.97 -24.10
CA VAL A 223 0.85 9.63 -24.69
C VAL A 223 1.96 8.78 -24.09
N LYS A 224 1.63 7.57 -23.66
CA LYS A 224 2.56 6.57 -23.11
C LYS A 224 2.59 5.37 -24.04
N VAL A 225 3.71 5.16 -24.71
CA VAL A 225 3.89 4.04 -25.64
C VAL A 225 4.51 2.85 -24.91
N ARG A 226 3.82 1.70 -24.94
CA ARG A 226 4.35 0.41 -24.50
C ARG A 226 4.73 -0.38 -25.75
N HIS A 227 6.02 -0.67 -25.91
CA HIS A 227 6.53 -1.43 -27.06
C HIS A 227 6.89 -2.86 -26.63
N TRP A 228 6.47 -3.85 -27.41
CA TRP A 228 6.82 -5.25 -27.20
C TRP A 228 7.19 -5.92 -28.53
N VAL A 229 8.19 -6.79 -28.48
CA VAL A 229 8.70 -7.51 -29.65
C VAL A 229 8.00 -8.86 -29.74
N GLN A 230 7.33 -9.10 -30.86
CA GLN A 230 6.69 -10.38 -31.15
C GLN A 230 7.65 -11.22 -32.00
N ALA A 231 8.25 -12.25 -31.40
CA ALA A 231 9.27 -13.09 -32.04
C ALA A 231 8.69 -14.11 -33.05
N GLU A 232 7.37 -14.17 -33.22
CA GLU A 232 6.75 -15.17 -34.07
C GLU A 232 5.67 -14.55 -34.95
N ARG A 233 5.88 -14.61 -36.26
CA ARG A 233 4.81 -14.48 -37.25
C ARG A 233 4.01 -15.77 -37.14
N SER A 234 2.92 -15.75 -36.38
CA SER A 234 1.95 -16.84 -36.41
C SER A 234 1.40 -16.93 -37.84
N LEU A 235 2.06 -17.74 -38.68
CA LEU A 235 1.55 -18.20 -39.96
C LEU A 235 0.52 -19.29 -39.66
N SER A 236 -0.59 -18.90 -39.04
CA SER A 236 -1.78 -19.74 -39.03
C SER A 236 -2.42 -19.62 -40.40
N PHE A 237 -2.04 -20.49 -41.34
CA PHE A 237 -2.93 -20.80 -42.45
C PHE A 237 -3.95 -21.81 -41.92
N ALA A 238 -5.21 -21.41 -41.85
CA ALA A 238 -6.30 -22.37 -41.72
C ALA A 238 -6.43 -23.08 -43.07
N VAL A 239 -6.36 -24.42 -43.05
CA VAL A 239 -6.72 -25.28 -44.18
C VAL A 239 -8.23 -25.47 -44.19
#